data_AF-A0A955YBR2-F1
#
_entry.id   AF-A0A955YBR2-F1
#
_cell.length_a   1.000
_cell.length_b   1.000
_cell.length_c   1.000
_cell.angle_alpha   90.00
_cell.angle_beta   90.00
_cell.angle_gamma   90.00
#
_symmetry.space_group_name_H-M   'P 1'
#
loop_
_entity.id
_entity.type
_entity.pdbx_description
1 polymer ?
#
loop_
_entity_poly.entity_id
_entity_poly.type
_entity_poly.pdbx_seq_one_letter_code
_entity_poly.pdbx_strand_id
1 'polypeptide(L)'
;MSGLPEPLRERIVALRRDLHRHPELSDRETRTMGRISEELDALGIPHRTGVAGNGIVADLPGRHEGPLVALRADTDALPVHEDTGLPFASVHEGVMHACGHDGHTSMLVGAAALLLADPPPLPVRLLFQPAEETGTGALAMIEAGVLEGVGMIFGGHLDRHYAPGELIVTDGPVNASTDTFTVEILGQQGHGARPHEAIDAIVVGSLLVTAIQTIVSREVDPAHPSVISVGSFHAGPAPNVIADRARPE
;
A
#
# COMPACT_ATOMS: atom_id res chain seq x y z
N MET A 1 30.06 -9.91 -10.49
CA MET A 1 28.74 -9.38 -10.91
C MET A 1 29.00 -8.11 -11.66
N SER A 2 28.84 -8.09 -13.00
CA SER A 2 28.89 -6.83 -13.73
C SER A 2 27.76 -5.95 -13.23
N GLY A 3 28.06 -4.71 -12.84
CA GLY A 3 27.03 -3.76 -12.40
C GLY A 3 25.98 -3.51 -13.48
N LEU A 4 24.85 -2.90 -13.08
CA LEU A 4 23.84 -2.40 -14.02
C LEU A 4 24.50 -1.58 -15.13
N PRO A 5 24.17 -1.81 -16.42
CA PRO A 5 24.67 -0.97 -17.50
C PRO A 5 24.39 0.51 -17.20
N GLU A 6 25.40 1.37 -17.32
CA GLU A 6 25.29 2.79 -16.93
C GLU A 6 24.07 3.50 -17.56
N PRO A 7 23.77 3.32 -18.87
CA PRO A 7 22.58 3.94 -19.47
C PRO A 7 21.26 3.48 -18.85
N LEU A 8 21.18 2.21 -18.42
CA LEU A 8 19.99 1.66 -17.77
C LEU A 8 19.87 2.22 -16.35
N ARG A 9 20.98 2.33 -15.61
CA ARG A 9 21.01 2.95 -14.28
C ARG A 9 20.53 4.40 -14.34
N GLU A 10 21.03 5.19 -15.29
CA GLU A 10 20.59 6.59 -15.47
C GLU A 10 19.10 6.68 -15.77
N ARG A 11 18.57 5.82 -16.65
CA ARG A 11 17.14 5.73 -16.95
C ARG A 11 16.30 5.42 -15.72
N ILE A 12 16.66 4.39 -14.94
CA ILE A 12 15.91 3.99 -13.73
C ILE A 12 15.91 5.13 -12.70
N VAL A 13 17.06 5.77 -12.49
CA VAL A 13 17.18 6.92 -11.57
C VAL A 13 16.35 8.11 -12.06
N ALA A 14 16.36 8.39 -13.36
CA ALA A 14 15.57 9.47 -13.95
C ALA A 14 14.07 9.22 -13.79
N LEU A 15 13.60 8.00 -14.12
CA LEU A 15 12.22 7.60 -13.92
C LEU A 15 11.82 7.73 -12.45
N ARG A 16 12.59 7.16 -11.52
CA ARG A 16 12.32 7.25 -10.09
C ARG A 16 12.16 8.69 -9.63
N ARG A 17 13.06 9.59 -10.05
CA ARG A 17 13.02 11.01 -9.68
C ARG A 17 11.85 11.75 -10.33
N ASP A 18 11.47 11.39 -11.55
CA ASP A 18 10.28 11.96 -12.19
C ASP A 18 8.99 11.56 -11.47
N LEU A 19 8.87 10.28 -11.10
CA LEU A 19 7.73 9.78 -10.32
C LEU A 19 7.68 10.42 -8.94
N HIS A 20 8.81 10.48 -8.22
CA HIS A 20 8.91 11.15 -6.92
C HIS A 20 8.44 12.60 -6.96
N ARG A 21 8.79 13.30 -8.05
CA ARG A 21 8.47 14.71 -8.24
C ARG A 21 7.00 14.95 -8.56
N HIS A 22 6.31 13.97 -9.14
CA HIS A 22 4.90 14.10 -9.55
C HIS A 22 4.05 12.94 -8.97
N PRO A 23 3.96 12.84 -7.64
CA PRO A 23 3.26 11.75 -7.00
C PRO A 23 1.74 11.89 -7.18
N GLU A 24 1.05 10.76 -7.30
CA GLU A 24 -0.41 10.69 -7.41
C GLU A 24 -0.99 9.75 -6.35
N LEU A 25 -2.11 10.15 -5.76
CA LEU A 25 -2.80 9.34 -4.75
C LEU A 25 -3.39 8.07 -5.36
N SER A 26 -3.67 7.10 -4.49
CA SER A 26 -4.42 5.89 -4.82
C SER A 26 -5.66 6.19 -5.66
N ASP A 27 -5.90 5.36 -6.68
CA ASP A 27 -6.97 5.46 -7.68
C ASP A 27 -6.90 6.70 -8.60
N ARG A 28 -5.84 7.51 -8.52
CA ARG A 28 -5.63 8.74 -9.33
C ARG A 28 -4.31 8.76 -10.08
N GLU A 29 -3.64 7.62 -10.21
CA GLU A 29 -2.27 7.42 -10.73
C GLU A 29 -2.19 7.51 -12.26
N THR A 30 -2.93 8.43 -12.88
CA THR A 30 -3.05 8.53 -14.34
C THR A 30 -1.73 8.91 -15.01
N ARG A 31 -1.03 9.93 -14.50
CA ARG A 31 0.27 10.35 -15.03
C ARG A 31 1.32 9.28 -14.80
N THR A 32 1.35 8.70 -13.60
CA THR A 32 2.29 7.67 -13.16
C THR A 32 2.24 6.48 -14.09
N MET A 33 1.03 5.96 -14.36
CA MET A 33 0.84 4.86 -15.30
C MET A 33 1.15 5.26 -16.74
N GLY A 34 0.84 6.49 -17.14
CA GLY A 34 1.28 7.03 -18.44
C GLY A 34 2.81 7.01 -18.59
N ARG A 35 3.55 7.44 -17.56
CA ARG A 35 5.02 7.40 -17.56
C ARG A 35 5.57 5.98 -17.62
N ILE A 36 4.95 5.04 -16.90
CA ILE A 36 5.34 3.62 -16.96
C ILE A 36 5.10 3.06 -18.37
N SER A 37 3.93 3.34 -18.94
CA SER A 37 3.56 2.94 -20.31
C SER A 37 4.57 3.47 -21.34
N GLU A 38 4.97 4.74 -21.25
CA GLU A 38 6.01 5.32 -22.12
C GLU A 38 7.38 4.63 -21.98
N GLU A 39 7.79 4.23 -20.78
CA GLU A 39 9.04 3.50 -20.57
C GLU A 39 8.98 2.08 -21.14
N LEU A 40 7.86 1.38 -20.98
CA LEU A 40 7.65 0.06 -21.59
C LEU A 40 7.64 0.16 -23.12
N ASP A 41 6.99 1.18 -23.70
CA ASP A 41 7.01 1.45 -25.14
C ASP A 41 8.44 1.74 -25.64
N ALA A 42 9.20 2.55 -24.91
CA ALA A 42 10.60 2.85 -25.23
C ALA A 42 11.52 1.62 -25.16
N LEU A 43 11.15 0.61 -24.37
CA LEU A 43 11.82 -0.70 -24.32
C LEU A 43 11.29 -1.69 -25.37
N GLY A 44 10.22 -1.35 -26.08
CA GLY A 44 9.55 -2.24 -27.03
C GLY A 44 8.78 -3.38 -26.38
N ILE A 45 8.28 -3.17 -25.15
CA ILE A 45 7.53 -4.16 -24.37
C ILE A 45 6.02 -3.91 -24.56
N PRO A 46 5.30 -4.80 -25.28
CA PRO A 46 3.85 -4.72 -25.37
C PRO A 46 3.21 -4.88 -24.00
N HIS A 47 2.25 -4.02 -23.68
CA HIS A 47 1.61 -4.00 -22.38
C HIS A 47 0.13 -3.61 -22.49
N ARG A 48 -0.66 -4.03 -21.50
CA ARG A 48 -2.07 -3.66 -21.34
C ARG A 48 -2.16 -2.59 -20.27
N THR A 49 -2.85 -1.50 -20.57
CA THR A 49 -3.17 -0.42 -19.64
C THR A 49 -4.63 -0.52 -19.19
N GLY A 50 -5.01 0.21 -18.14
CA GLY A 50 -6.39 0.29 -17.68
C GLY A 50 -6.89 -0.97 -16.97
N VAL A 51 -5.99 -1.84 -16.50
CA VAL A 51 -6.34 -3.08 -15.82
C VAL A 51 -6.76 -2.73 -14.39
N ALA A 52 -7.99 -3.07 -14.01
CA ALA A 52 -8.54 -2.76 -12.69
C ALA A 52 -8.46 -1.26 -12.34
N GLY A 53 -8.87 -0.39 -13.25
CA GLY A 53 -8.72 1.06 -13.11
C GLY A 53 -7.48 1.54 -13.84
N ASN A 54 -6.38 1.77 -13.14
CA ASN A 54 -5.15 2.34 -13.71
C ASN A 54 -4.03 1.32 -13.97
N GLY A 55 -4.15 0.07 -13.51
CA GLY A 55 -3.07 -0.91 -13.53
C GLY A 55 -2.50 -1.24 -14.91
N ILE A 56 -1.22 -1.62 -14.93
CA ILE A 56 -0.51 -2.05 -16.14
C ILE A 56 -0.01 -3.49 -15.98
N VAL A 57 -0.21 -4.29 -17.03
CA VAL A 57 0.28 -5.67 -17.10
C VAL A 57 1.06 -5.87 -18.40
N ALA A 58 2.26 -6.44 -18.29
CA ALA A 58 3.09 -6.77 -19.44
C ALA A 58 3.66 -8.19 -19.29
N ASP A 59 3.67 -8.96 -20.38
CA ASP A 59 4.22 -10.32 -20.38
C ASP A 59 5.52 -10.33 -21.19
N LEU A 60 6.59 -10.84 -20.59
CA LEU A 60 7.90 -11.02 -21.20
C LEU A 60 8.13 -12.50 -21.54
N PRO A 61 8.73 -12.80 -22.70
CA PRO A 61 8.99 -14.17 -23.09
C PRO A 61 10.04 -14.83 -22.19
N GLY A 62 9.87 -16.12 -21.95
CA GLY A 62 10.91 -16.99 -21.42
C GLY A 62 11.59 -17.79 -22.54
N ARG A 63 12.69 -18.47 -22.21
CA ARG A 63 13.38 -19.41 -23.12
C ARG A 63 12.58 -20.71 -23.34
N HIS A 64 11.68 -21.02 -22.42
CA HIS A 64 10.84 -22.21 -22.46
C HIS A 64 9.39 -21.85 -22.16
N GLU A 65 8.47 -22.70 -22.61
CA GLU A 65 7.08 -22.65 -22.18
C GLU A 65 6.94 -23.14 -20.72
N GLY A 66 5.96 -22.61 -20.00
CA GLY A 66 5.70 -22.98 -18.62
C GLY A 66 4.81 -21.98 -17.91
N PRO A 67 4.59 -22.16 -16.59
CA PRO A 67 3.86 -21.20 -15.79
C PRO A 67 4.58 -19.85 -15.75
N LEU A 68 3.81 -18.77 -15.64
CA LEU A 68 4.34 -17.42 -15.49
C LEU A 68 4.93 -17.21 -14.09
N VAL A 69 6.03 -16.47 -14.03
CA VAL A 69 6.51 -15.85 -12.79
C VAL A 69 6.10 -14.38 -12.80
N ALA A 70 5.30 -13.95 -11.83
CA ALA A 70 4.88 -12.55 -11.72
C ALA A 70 5.89 -11.74 -10.89
N LEU A 71 6.20 -10.53 -11.34
CA LEU A 71 6.94 -9.52 -10.60
C LEU A 71 6.05 -8.30 -10.39
N ARG A 72 5.85 -7.89 -9.14
CA ARG A 72 4.90 -6.83 -8.76
C ARG A 72 5.60 -5.61 -8.16
N ALA A 73 5.16 -4.43 -8.58
CA ALA A 73 5.46 -3.14 -7.95
C ALA A 73 4.17 -2.34 -7.80
N ASP A 74 4.01 -1.68 -6.66
CA ASP A 74 2.98 -0.66 -6.40
C ASP A 74 3.42 0.70 -6.96
N THR A 75 2.44 1.59 -7.18
CA THR A 75 2.65 2.85 -7.91
C THR A 75 2.09 4.08 -7.24
N ASP A 76 1.21 3.95 -6.25
CA ASP A 76 0.53 5.09 -5.62
C ASP A 76 1.39 5.81 -4.57
N ALA A 77 1.01 7.05 -4.28
CA ALA A 77 1.63 7.90 -3.28
C ALA A 77 0.69 8.20 -2.11
N LEU A 78 1.21 8.88 -1.09
CA LEU A 78 0.50 9.17 0.16
C LEU A 78 0.14 10.66 0.30
N PRO A 79 -0.93 11.00 1.04
CA PRO A 79 -1.33 12.38 1.36
C PRO A 79 -0.44 12.96 2.48
N VAL A 80 0.86 13.07 2.21
CA VAL A 80 1.90 13.53 3.13
C VAL A 80 2.62 14.73 2.54
N HIS A 81 2.86 15.76 3.35
CA HIS A 81 3.70 16.88 2.97
C HIS A 81 5.18 16.47 2.96
N GLU A 82 5.86 16.68 1.83
CA GLU A 82 7.28 16.37 1.70
C GLU A 82 8.16 17.50 2.28
N ASP A 83 9.03 17.16 3.23
CA ASP A 83 10.01 18.07 3.84
C ASP A 83 11.46 17.53 3.72
N THR A 84 11.80 16.99 2.55
CA THR A 84 13.10 16.36 2.32
C THR A 84 14.18 17.36 1.86
N GLY A 85 13.76 18.49 1.27
CA GLY A 85 14.66 19.46 0.62
C GLY A 85 15.38 18.93 -0.63
N LEU A 86 14.98 17.76 -1.14
CA LEU A 86 15.62 17.14 -2.31
C LEU A 86 15.33 17.94 -3.59
N PRO A 87 16.26 17.98 -4.57
CA PRO A 87 16.06 18.73 -5.82
C PRO A 87 14.96 18.13 -6.72
N PHE A 88 14.48 16.93 -6.39
CA PHE A 88 13.38 16.24 -7.06
C PHE A 88 12.19 16.03 -6.12
N ALA A 89 12.10 16.79 -5.03
CA ALA A 89 10.94 16.78 -4.15
C ALA A 89 9.64 17.05 -4.93
N SER A 90 8.54 16.51 -4.42
CA SER A 90 7.20 16.65 -4.96
C SER A 90 6.87 18.09 -5.30
N VAL A 91 6.29 18.30 -6.49
CA VAL A 91 5.71 19.60 -6.90
C VAL A 91 4.24 19.71 -6.51
N HIS A 92 3.65 18.65 -5.95
CA HIS A 92 2.26 18.59 -5.50
C HIS A 92 2.21 18.74 -3.98
N GLU A 93 1.71 19.88 -3.52
CA GLU A 93 1.59 20.16 -2.09
C GLU A 93 0.72 19.10 -1.40
N GLY A 94 1.25 18.51 -0.33
CA GLY A 94 0.54 17.51 0.47
C GLY A 94 0.48 16.10 -0.13
N VAL A 95 1.24 15.81 -1.19
CA VAL A 95 1.35 14.46 -1.76
C VAL A 95 2.83 14.09 -1.92
N MET A 96 3.21 12.89 -1.48
CA MET A 96 4.59 12.40 -1.50
C MET A 96 4.65 10.88 -1.68
N HIS A 97 5.62 10.38 -2.46
CA HIS A 97 6.02 8.97 -2.37
C HIS A 97 6.82 8.70 -1.10
N ALA A 98 6.12 8.64 0.04
CA ALA A 98 6.70 8.43 1.36
C ALA A 98 6.97 6.95 1.67
N CYS A 99 6.38 6.02 0.92
CA CYS A 99 6.55 4.57 1.06
C CYS A 99 7.52 3.95 0.03
N GLY A 100 8.05 4.73 -0.91
CA GLY A 100 9.06 4.27 -1.88
C GLY A 100 8.52 3.58 -3.14
N HIS A 101 7.22 3.69 -3.41
CA HIS A 101 6.55 3.07 -4.58
C HIS A 101 7.11 3.58 -5.93
N ASP A 102 7.61 4.82 -5.98
CA ASP A 102 8.41 5.35 -7.08
C ASP A 102 9.69 4.54 -7.34
N GLY A 103 10.34 4.11 -6.25
CA GLY A 103 11.48 3.20 -6.27
C GLY A 103 11.08 1.82 -6.79
N HIS A 104 10.03 1.21 -6.23
CA HIS A 104 9.54 -0.13 -6.63
C HIS A 104 9.22 -0.17 -8.13
N THR A 105 8.46 0.82 -8.59
CA THR A 105 8.10 0.99 -10.00
C THR A 105 9.34 1.09 -10.90
N SER A 106 10.28 1.95 -10.53
CA SER A 106 11.50 2.14 -11.34
C SER A 106 12.38 0.88 -11.40
N MET A 107 12.46 0.13 -10.30
CA MET A 107 13.18 -1.14 -10.25
C MET A 107 12.51 -2.19 -11.13
N LEU A 108 11.17 -2.24 -11.18
CA LEU A 108 10.45 -3.18 -12.03
C LEU A 108 10.63 -2.87 -13.53
N VAL A 109 10.64 -1.59 -13.92
CA VAL A 109 11.01 -1.19 -15.29
C VAL A 109 12.45 -1.60 -15.61
N GLY A 110 13.37 -1.41 -14.66
CA GLY A 110 14.75 -1.87 -14.80
C GLY A 110 14.87 -3.39 -14.98
N ALA A 111 14.14 -4.16 -14.17
CA ALA A 111 14.06 -5.61 -14.29
C ALA A 111 13.50 -6.02 -15.66
N ALA A 112 12.46 -5.33 -16.14
CA ALA A 112 11.89 -5.58 -17.46
C ALA A 112 12.92 -5.47 -18.59
N ALA A 113 13.73 -4.41 -18.58
CA ALA A 113 14.80 -4.21 -19.55
C ALA A 113 15.87 -5.30 -19.49
N LEU A 114 16.28 -5.71 -18.28
CA LEU A 114 17.28 -6.77 -18.10
C LEU A 114 16.76 -8.13 -18.55
N LEU A 115 15.52 -8.47 -18.20
CA LEU A 115 14.88 -9.73 -18.56
C LEU A 115 14.58 -9.80 -20.05
N LEU A 116 14.29 -8.68 -20.71
CA LEU A 116 14.15 -8.67 -22.17
C LEU A 116 15.48 -8.92 -22.88
N ALA A 117 16.59 -8.37 -22.33
CA ALA A 117 17.92 -8.53 -22.89
C ALA A 117 18.51 -9.94 -22.68
N ASP A 118 18.24 -10.57 -21.54
CA ASP A 118 18.58 -11.97 -21.23
C ASP A 118 17.34 -12.72 -20.70
N PRO A 119 16.49 -13.25 -21.60
CA PRO A 119 15.24 -13.92 -21.23
C PRO A 119 15.44 -15.05 -20.23
N PRO A 120 14.71 -15.09 -19.11
CA PRO A 120 14.81 -16.17 -18.11
C PRO A 120 14.26 -17.51 -18.66
N PRO A 121 14.43 -18.64 -17.91
CA PRO A 121 13.88 -19.93 -18.34
C PRO A 121 12.35 -19.93 -18.54
N LEU A 122 11.61 -19.29 -17.63
CA LEU A 122 10.14 -19.21 -17.65
C LEU A 122 9.68 -17.80 -18.03
N PRO A 123 8.51 -17.65 -18.67
CA PRO A 123 7.97 -16.34 -18.99
C PRO A 123 7.63 -15.53 -17.73
N VAL A 124 7.70 -14.20 -17.84
CA VAL A 124 7.53 -13.29 -16.70
C VAL A 124 6.34 -12.35 -16.94
N ARG A 125 5.48 -12.17 -15.94
CA ARG A 125 4.43 -11.15 -15.96
C ARG A 125 4.80 -10.00 -15.04
N LEU A 126 4.85 -8.80 -15.59
CA LEU A 126 5.08 -7.56 -14.84
C LEU A 126 3.72 -7.00 -14.41
N LEU A 127 3.57 -6.68 -13.13
CA LEU A 127 2.36 -6.11 -12.54
C LEU A 127 2.70 -4.77 -11.92
N PHE A 128 2.20 -3.69 -12.51
CA PHE A 128 2.23 -2.34 -11.93
C PHE A 128 0.87 -2.08 -11.29
N GLN A 129 0.83 -2.12 -9.96
CA GLN A 129 -0.39 -2.13 -9.17
C GLN A 129 -0.72 -0.73 -8.63
N PRO A 130 -1.90 -0.17 -8.93
CA PRO A 130 -2.37 1.05 -8.27
C PRO A 130 -2.86 0.75 -6.85
N ALA A 131 -3.21 1.80 -6.10
CA ALA A 131 -4.03 1.73 -4.90
C ALA A 131 -3.60 0.67 -3.86
N GLU A 132 -2.31 0.61 -3.54
CA GLU A 132 -1.80 -0.22 -2.45
C GLU A 132 -2.17 0.36 -1.10
N GLU A 133 -2.04 1.68 -0.94
CA GLU A 133 -2.19 2.37 0.35
C GLU A 133 -3.64 2.39 0.84
N THR A 134 -4.61 2.14 -0.04
CA THR A 134 -6.03 1.95 0.29
C THR A 134 -6.41 0.48 0.46
N GLY A 135 -5.52 -0.45 0.14
CA GLY A 135 -5.74 -1.90 0.20
C GLY A 135 -6.64 -2.47 -0.89
N THR A 136 -7.05 -1.67 -1.89
CA THR A 136 -8.04 -2.09 -2.90
C THR A 136 -7.41 -2.62 -4.19
N GLY A 137 -6.21 -2.16 -4.56
CA GLY A 137 -5.64 -2.39 -5.88
C GLY A 137 -5.29 -3.84 -6.19
N ALA A 138 -4.71 -4.56 -5.22
CA ALA A 138 -4.34 -5.97 -5.39
C ALA A 138 -5.56 -6.84 -5.68
N LEU A 139 -6.63 -6.68 -4.89
CA LEU A 139 -7.88 -7.44 -5.05
C LEU A 139 -8.50 -7.17 -6.42
N ALA A 140 -8.61 -5.90 -6.81
CA ALA A 140 -9.19 -5.52 -8.10
C ALA A 140 -8.40 -6.10 -9.29
N MET A 141 -7.06 -6.11 -9.21
CA MET A 141 -6.23 -6.75 -10.24
C MET A 141 -6.41 -8.28 -10.27
N ILE A 142 -6.50 -8.93 -9.11
CA ILE A 142 -6.76 -10.38 -9.04
C ILE A 142 -8.09 -10.72 -9.71
N GLU A 143 -9.15 -9.95 -9.43
CA GLU A 143 -10.46 -10.10 -10.06
C GLU A 143 -10.43 -9.86 -11.58
N ALA A 144 -9.53 -8.99 -12.05
CA ALA A 144 -9.27 -8.77 -13.47
C ALA A 144 -8.43 -9.87 -14.14
N GLY A 145 -8.13 -10.98 -13.43
CA GLY A 145 -7.49 -12.16 -13.98
C GLY A 145 -5.97 -12.06 -14.13
N VAL A 146 -5.30 -11.10 -13.48
CA VAL A 146 -3.85 -10.92 -13.69
C VAL A 146 -3.00 -12.10 -13.20
N LEU A 147 -3.54 -12.95 -12.32
CA LEU A 147 -2.88 -14.15 -11.81
C LEU A 147 -3.18 -15.42 -12.64
N GLU A 148 -3.98 -15.34 -13.70
CA GLU A 148 -4.21 -16.49 -14.57
C GLU A 148 -2.89 -16.96 -15.21
N GLY A 149 -2.58 -18.25 -15.02
CA GLY A 149 -1.35 -18.88 -15.50
C GLY A 149 -0.10 -18.58 -14.69
N VAL A 150 -0.20 -17.79 -13.61
CA VAL A 150 0.91 -17.46 -12.70
C VAL A 150 1.14 -18.61 -11.72
N GLY A 151 2.35 -19.19 -11.73
CA GLY A 151 2.75 -20.23 -10.79
C GLY A 151 3.46 -19.70 -9.55
N MET A 152 4.01 -18.49 -9.62
CA MET A 152 4.74 -17.84 -8.53
C MET A 152 4.71 -16.32 -8.72
N ILE A 153 4.68 -15.58 -7.62
CA ILE A 153 4.73 -14.11 -7.63
C ILE A 153 5.81 -13.63 -6.65
N PHE A 154 6.54 -12.60 -7.06
CA PHE A 154 7.51 -11.89 -6.22
C PHE A 154 7.15 -10.40 -6.16
N GLY A 155 7.30 -9.84 -4.96
CA GLY A 155 7.30 -8.41 -4.71
C GLY A 155 8.48 -8.07 -3.80
N GLY A 156 8.93 -6.82 -3.86
CA GLY A 156 9.95 -6.29 -2.96
C GLY A 156 9.54 -4.93 -2.46
N HIS A 157 9.91 -4.61 -1.23
CA HIS A 157 9.64 -3.32 -0.62
C HIS A 157 10.96 -2.70 -0.15
N LEU A 158 11.21 -1.44 -0.50
CA LEU A 158 12.33 -0.67 0.01
C LEU A 158 12.05 -0.37 1.48
N ASP A 159 13.01 -0.71 2.33
CA ASP A 159 12.88 -0.52 3.77
C ASP A 159 14.10 0.21 4.32
N ARG A 160 13.84 1.34 4.98
CA ARG A 160 14.84 2.20 5.61
C ARG A 160 15.53 1.57 6.83
N HIS A 161 15.00 0.47 7.36
CA HIS A 161 15.58 -0.19 8.53
C HIS A 161 16.83 -1.02 8.20
N TYR A 162 17.08 -1.31 6.91
CA TYR A 162 18.21 -2.14 6.45
C TYR A 162 19.21 -1.34 5.62
N ALA A 163 20.44 -1.84 5.52
CA ALA A 163 21.48 -1.14 4.77
C ALA A 163 21.26 -1.29 3.25
N PRO A 164 21.61 -0.28 2.44
CA PRO A 164 21.56 -0.42 0.98
C PRO A 164 22.40 -1.60 0.49
N GLY A 165 21.81 -2.42 -0.40
CA GLY A 165 22.46 -3.61 -0.96
C GLY A 165 22.17 -4.91 -0.21
N GLU A 166 21.42 -4.85 0.90
CA GLU A 166 20.91 -6.03 1.59
C GLU A 166 19.55 -6.45 1.03
N LEU A 167 19.33 -7.77 0.92
CA LEU A 167 18.03 -8.37 0.62
C LEU A 167 17.63 -9.21 1.84
N ILE A 168 16.51 -8.85 2.44
CA ILE A 168 15.96 -9.56 3.59
C ILE A 168 14.81 -10.45 3.10
N VAL A 169 14.91 -11.74 3.40
CA VAL A 169 13.89 -12.73 3.04
C VAL A 169 13.63 -13.59 4.27
N THR A 170 12.36 -13.70 4.64
CA THR A 170 11.90 -14.49 5.78
C THR A 170 10.85 -15.46 5.29
N ASP A 171 10.94 -16.72 5.71
CA ASP A 171 9.91 -17.72 5.45
C ASP A 171 8.71 -17.54 6.40
N GLY A 172 7.50 -17.77 5.88
CA GLY A 172 6.26 -17.57 6.63
C GLY A 172 5.75 -16.12 6.63
N PRO A 173 4.86 -15.76 7.59
CA PRO A 173 4.25 -14.43 7.67
C PRO A 173 5.28 -13.33 7.95
N VAL A 174 5.28 -12.28 7.13
CA VAL A 174 6.21 -11.13 7.26
C VAL A 174 5.52 -9.83 7.69
N ASN A 175 4.23 -9.68 7.37
CA ASN A 175 3.44 -8.49 7.69
C ASN A 175 2.20 -8.87 8.51
N ALA A 176 1.69 -7.94 9.30
CA ALA A 176 0.44 -8.12 10.02
C ALA A 176 -0.77 -7.96 9.08
N SER A 177 -1.85 -8.70 9.36
CA SER A 177 -3.16 -8.38 8.81
C SER A 177 -3.72 -7.17 9.54
N THR A 178 -4.32 -6.23 8.81
CA THR A 178 -4.95 -5.03 9.37
C THR A 178 -6.43 -5.02 9.00
N ASP A 179 -7.27 -4.60 9.93
CA ASP A 179 -8.69 -4.33 9.72
C ASP A 179 -9.11 -3.14 10.59
N THR A 180 -10.19 -2.47 10.21
CA THR A 180 -10.70 -1.26 10.88
C THR A 180 -12.13 -1.52 11.34
N PHE A 181 -12.49 -1.02 12.53
CA PHE A 181 -13.85 -1.10 13.04
C PHE A 181 -14.41 0.27 13.42
N THR A 182 -15.73 0.35 13.53
CA THR A 182 -16.43 1.51 14.08
C THR A 182 -17.56 0.96 14.93
N VAL A 183 -17.66 1.42 16.19
CA VAL A 183 -18.78 1.06 17.05
C VAL A 183 -19.64 2.29 17.28
N GLU A 184 -20.93 2.23 16.96
CA GLU A 184 -21.88 3.25 17.37
C GLU A 184 -22.58 2.82 18.66
N ILE A 185 -22.34 3.56 19.74
CA ILE A 185 -22.97 3.33 21.05
C ILE A 185 -24.16 4.27 21.19
N LEU A 186 -25.34 3.69 21.38
CA LEU A 186 -26.59 4.42 21.58
C LEU A 186 -26.99 4.38 23.05
N GLY A 187 -27.03 5.54 23.67
CA GLY A 187 -27.51 5.79 25.02
C GLY A 187 -28.82 6.58 25.03
N GLN A 188 -29.00 7.39 26.06
CA GLN A 188 -30.17 8.25 26.23
C GLN A 188 -29.73 9.56 26.88
N GLN A 189 -30.09 10.69 26.25
CA GLN A 189 -29.70 12.01 26.70
C GLN A 189 -30.37 12.37 28.04
N GLY A 190 -29.69 13.19 28.84
CA GLY A 190 -30.28 13.82 30.01
C GLY A 190 -29.45 14.98 30.54
N HIS A 191 -29.98 15.68 31.53
CA HIS A 191 -29.24 16.76 32.20
C HIS A 191 -28.09 16.17 33.02
N GLY A 192 -26.88 16.75 32.97
CA GLY A 192 -25.71 16.23 33.71
C GLY A 192 -25.90 16.11 35.23
N ALA A 193 -26.84 16.88 35.79
CA ALA A 193 -27.24 16.81 37.21
C ALA A 193 -28.28 15.71 37.54
N ARG A 194 -28.80 14.98 36.54
CA ARG A 194 -29.83 13.93 36.71
C ARG A 194 -29.44 12.64 35.96
N PRO A 195 -28.32 11.99 36.32
CA PRO A 195 -27.84 10.82 35.59
C PRO A 195 -28.77 9.61 35.64
N HIS A 196 -29.64 9.52 36.65
CA HIS A 196 -30.63 8.45 36.77
C HIS A 196 -31.77 8.53 35.74
N GLU A 197 -31.90 9.64 34.99
CA GLU A 197 -32.88 9.82 33.93
C GLU A 197 -32.29 9.54 32.52
N ALA A 198 -31.02 9.10 32.45
CA ALA A 198 -30.22 9.00 31.22
C ALA A 198 -29.45 7.66 31.14
N ILE A 199 -28.90 7.38 29.95
CA ILE A 199 -27.93 6.30 29.73
C ILE A 199 -26.71 6.94 29.09
N ASP A 200 -25.63 7.04 29.85
CA ASP A 200 -24.43 7.78 29.45
C ASP A 200 -23.56 6.97 28.48
N ALA A 201 -23.58 7.36 27.20
CA ALA A 201 -22.80 6.71 26.16
C ALA A 201 -21.28 6.88 26.34
N ILE A 202 -20.81 7.95 27.01
CA ILE A 202 -19.38 8.14 27.31
C ILE A 202 -18.93 7.10 28.31
N VAL A 203 -19.72 6.85 29.36
CA VAL A 203 -19.40 5.84 30.37
C VAL A 203 -19.37 4.45 29.75
N VAL A 204 -20.39 4.09 28.96
CA VAL A 204 -20.44 2.80 28.26
C VAL A 204 -19.26 2.62 27.31
N GLY A 205 -18.95 3.63 26.50
CA GLY A 205 -17.82 3.57 25.58
C GLY A 205 -16.46 3.50 26.29
N SER A 206 -16.28 4.20 27.41
CA SER A 206 -15.04 4.14 28.19
C SER A 206 -14.82 2.74 28.78
N LEU A 207 -15.88 2.10 29.27
CA LEU A 207 -15.84 0.72 29.74
C LEU A 207 -15.54 -0.26 28.59
N LEU A 208 -16.14 -0.05 27.42
CA LEU A 208 -15.85 -0.84 26.21
C LEU A 208 -14.37 -0.75 25.83
N VAL A 209 -13.81 0.45 25.74
CA VAL A 209 -12.39 0.66 25.38
C VAL A 209 -11.47 -0.08 26.36
N THR A 210 -11.78 -0.02 27.65
CA THR A 210 -11.03 -0.75 28.69
C THR A 210 -11.15 -2.26 28.53
N ALA A 211 -12.37 -2.76 28.31
CA ALA A 211 -12.64 -4.20 28.16
C ALA A 211 -12.00 -4.78 26.90
N ILE A 212 -12.00 -4.06 25.77
CA ILE A 212 -11.42 -4.52 24.50
C ILE A 212 -9.93 -4.87 24.63
N GLN A 213 -9.18 -4.23 25.54
CA GLN A 213 -7.78 -4.56 25.80
C GLN A 213 -7.59 -6.01 26.30
N THR A 214 -8.65 -6.64 26.81
CA THR A 214 -8.61 -8.04 27.26
C THR A 214 -8.54 -9.04 26.12
N ILE A 215 -8.94 -8.68 24.90
CA ILE A 215 -8.83 -9.57 23.73
C ILE A 215 -7.36 -9.93 23.51
N VAL A 216 -6.50 -8.93 23.28
CA VAL A 216 -5.06 -9.16 23.07
C VAL A 216 -4.40 -9.70 24.33
N SER A 217 -4.73 -9.13 25.50
CA SER A 217 -4.00 -9.52 26.70
C SER A 217 -4.38 -10.91 27.22
N ARG A 218 -5.63 -11.38 27.07
CA ARG A 218 -6.16 -12.59 27.72
C ARG A 218 -6.73 -13.65 26.76
N GLU A 219 -7.15 -13.29 25.54
CA GLU A 219 -7.79 -14.23 24.61
C GLU A 219 -6.87 -14.67 23.46
N VAL A 220 -5.92 -13.83 23.06
CA VAL A 220 -4.95 -14.16 22.00
C VAL A 220 -3.78 -14.99 22.55
N ASP A 221 -3.37 -16.03 21.82
CA ASP A 221 -2.14 -16.77 22.12
C ASP A 221 -0.94 -15.81 22.14
N PRO A 222 -0.16 -15.73 23.24
CA PRO A 222 1.01 -14.86 23.33
C PRO A 222 2.09 -15.10 22.25
N ALA A 223 2.07 -16.25 21.57
CA ALA A 223 2.95 -16.53 20.44
C ALA A 223 2.51 -15.82 19.13
N HIS A 224 1.29 -15.28 19.08
CA HIS A 224 0.76 -14.55 17.93
C HIS A 224 0.83 -13.04 18.20
N PRO A 225 1.65 -12.28 17.46
CA PRO A 225 1.67 -10.83 17.55
C PRO A 225 0.29 -10.27 17.19
N SER A 226 -0.29 -9.44 18.05
CA SER A 226 -1.61 -8.86 17.84
C SER A 226 -1.71 -7.50 18.51
N VAL A 227 -2.42 -6.59 17.85
CA VAL A 227 -2.66 -5.24 18.33
C VAL A 227 -4.12 -4.90 18.07
N ILE A 228 -4.76 -4.28 19.04
CA ILE A 228 -6.03 -3.58 18.86
C ILE A 228 -5.82 -2.16 19.33
N SER A 229 -6.32 -1.19 18.58
CA SER A 229 -6.16 0.23 18.90
C SER A 229 -7.49 0.93 18.66
N VAL A 230 -7.87 1.80 19.60
CA VAL A 230 -8.96 2.76 19.44
C VAL A 230 -8.28 4.09 19.20
N GLY A 231 -8.18 4.48 17.93
CA GLY A 231 -7.48 5.67 17.49
C GLY A 231 -8.28 6.94 17.69
N SER A 232 -9.62 6.86 17.72
CA SER A 232 -10.50 8.00 17.96
C SER A 232 -11.68 7.65 18.88
N PHE A 233 -12.19 8.67 19.57
CA PHE A 233 -13.39 8.54 20.41
C PHE A 233 -14.17 9.85 20.38
N HIS A 234 -15.33 9.86 19.72
CA HIS A 234 -16.19 11.03 19.62
C HIS A 234 -17.48 10.85 20.42
N ALA A 235 -17.81 11.77 21.32
CA ALA A 235 -19.04 11.69 22.12
C ALA A 235 -19.45 13.04 22.73
N GLY A 236 -20.76 13.30 22.73
CA GLY A 236 -21.39 14.44 23.42
C GLY A 236 -21.11 15.83 22.80
N PRO A 237 -22.10 16.74 22.76
CA PRO A 237 -21.90 18.08 22.21
C PRO A 237 -21.61 19.17 23.27
N ALA A 238 -21.85 18.91 24.56
CA ALA A 238 -21.78 19.92 25.62
C ALA A 238 -21.46 19.32 27.00
N PRO A 239 -20.77 20.04 27.90
CA PRO A 239 -20.30 19.51 29.17
C PRO A 239 -21.42 19.28 30.22
N ASN A 240 -22.58 19.91 30.09
CA ASN A 240 -23.70 19.80 31.03
C ASN A 240 -24.82 18.85 30.56
N VAL A 241 -24.59 18.11 29.47
CA VAL A 241 -25.54 17.19 28.85
C VAL A 241 -24.90 15.80 28.82
N ILE A 242 -25.63 14.80 29.32
CA ILE A 242 -25.21 13.40 29.22
C ILE A 242 -25.31 12.96 27.76
N ALA A 243 -24.22 12.42 27.22
CA ALA A 243 -24.16 12.04 25.82
C ALA A 243 -25.05 10.82 25.54
N ASP A 244 -25.91 10.94 24.53
CA ASP A 244 -26.72 9.84 24.00
C ASP A 244 -26.01 9.03 22.92
N ARG A 245 -24.87 9.50 22.43
CA ARG A 245 -24.06 8.80 21.43
C ARG A 245 -22.57 8.89 21.73
N ALA A 246 -21.89 7.79 21.48
CA ALA A 246 -20.43 7.72 21.43
C ALA A 246 -19.99 6.85 20.25
N ARG A 247 -18.88 7.23 19.62
CA ARG A 247 -18.33 6.56 18.44
C ARG A 247 -16.81 6.39 18.59
N PRO A 248 -16.34 5.27 19.16
CA PRO A 248 -14.95 4.84 19.06
C PRO A 248 -14.65 4.19 17.70
N GLU A 249 -13.44 4.44 17.21
CA GLU A 249 -12.86 3.90 15.96
C GLU A 249 -11.41 3.49 16.18
#